data_AF-A0A951N218-F1
#
_entry.id   AF-A0A951N218-F1
#
_cell.length_a   1.000
_cell.length_b   1.000
_cell.length_c   1.000
_cell.angle_alpha   90.00
_cell.angle_beta   90.00
_cell.angle_gamma   90.00
#
_symmetry.space_group_name_H-M   'P 1'
#
loop_
_entity.id
_entity.type
_entity.pdbx_description
1 polymer ?
#
loop_
_entity_poly.entity_id
_entity_poly.type
_entity_poly.pdbx_seq_one_letter_code
_entity_poly.pdbx_strand_id
1 'polypeptide(L)'
;MVLLGVGLITVSRGGRAAGEAPRIGDHWHEAYGVYVCDAYLPPFPDNMATVGLHTHADGLIHVEPRSTRETGVDATVGRFADGVNLQVTQDSIELPDGTTYRDGDECGGEPAEVRILRDGEAVDGEPEELRLRDGGTVAFVFAPADAEIPPVPADPRRDNGGQAPPGDEAPSGDIPDAPASSTPSE
;
A
#
# COMPACT_ATOMS: atom_id res chain seq x y z
N MET A 1 -13.03 50.35 -3.55
CA MET A 1 -12.05 49.25 -3.57
C MET A 1 -12.62 48.15 -2.69
N VAL A 2 -13.10 47.05 -3.27
CA VAL A 2 -13.61 45.90 -2.51
C VAL A 2 -12.72 44.73 -2.91
N LEU A 3 -11.83 44.35 -2.01
CA LEU A 3 -10.95 43.19 -2.18
C LEU A 3 -11.76 41.96 -1.77
N LEU A 4 -12.26 41.19 -2.75
CA LEU A 4 -12.75 39.84 -2.52
C LEU A 4 -11.53 38.91 -2.48
N GLY A 5 -11.11 38.52 -1.28
CA GLY A 5 -10.17 37.44 -1.08
C GLY A 5 -10.89 36.10 -1.28
N VAL A 6 -10.45 35.32 -2.26
CA VAL A 6 -10.87 33.91 -2.40
C VAL A 6 -9.85 33.07 -1.63
N GLY A 7 -10.36 32.33 -0.65
CA GLY A 7 -9.58 31.57 0.32
C GLY A 7 -8.81 30.40 -0.30
N LEU A 8 -7.60 30.19 0.21
CA LEU A 8 -6.78 29.00 -0.07
C LEU A 8 -7.41 27.83 0.69
N ILE A 9 -8.00 26.86 -0.02
CA ILE A 9 -8.38 25.58 0.58
C ILE A 9 -7.11 24.73 0.65
N THR A 10 -6.51 24.63 1.84
CA THR A 10 -5.50 23.61 2.10
C THR A 10 -6.22 22.27 2.30
N VAL A 11 -6.14 21.37 1.32
CA VAL A 11 -6.45 19.97 1.55
C VAL A 11 -5.40 19.43 2.52
N SER A 12 -5.84 19.04 3.72
CA SER A 12 -5.06 18.21 4.63
C SER A 12 -5.06 16.79 4.05
N ARG A 13 -4.00 16.42 3.33
CA ARG A 13 -3.71 15.00 3.07
C ARG A 13 -3.27 14.40 4.41
N GLY A 14 -4.20 13.80 5.14
CA GLY A 14 -3.92 13.04 6.38
C GLY A 14 -3.22 11.71 6.10
N GLY A 15 -2.09 11.74 5.38
CA GLY A 15 -1.18 10.61 5.26
C GLY A 15 -0.16 10.68 6.39
N ARG A 16 0.21 9.53 6.96
CA ARG A 16 1.41 9.45 7.81
C ARG A 16 2.63 9.91 7.00
N ALA A 17 3.55 10.62 7.64
CA ALA A 17 4.69 11.23 6.96
C ALA A 17 5.52 10.17 6.22
N ALA A 18 5.99 10.53 5.01
CA ALA A 18 6.97 9.74 4.28
C ALA A 18 8.18 9.42 5.19
N GLY A 19 8.36 8.15 5.54
CA GLY A 19 9.47 7.70 6.39
C GLY A 19 9.08 6.78 7.54
N GLU A 20 7.80 6.68 7.90
CA GLU A 20 7.36 5.63 8.82
C GLU A 20 7.26 4.30 8.07
N ALA A 21 7.86 3.26 8.62
CA ALA A 21 7.85 1.92 8.06
C ALA A 21 6.96 1.00 8.91
N PRO A 22 6.21 0.08 8.30
CA PRO A 22 5.23 -0.72 9.01
C PRO A 22 5.93 -1.64 10.01
N ARG A 23 5.28 -1.87 11.14
CA ARG A 23 5.75 -2.66 12.28
C ARG A 23 4.77 -3.80 12.54
N ILE A 24 5.22 -4.79 13.30
CA ILE A 24 4.33 -5.86 13.76
C ILE A 24 3.20 -5.24 14.60
N GLY A 25 1.97 -5.58 14.26
CA GLY A 25 0.75 -5.03 14.87
C GLY A 25 0.17 -3.80 14.16
N ASP A 26 0.87 -3.23 13.18
CA ASP A 26 0.28 -2.26 12.28
C ASP A 26 -0.70 -2.93 11.32
N HIS A 27 -1.71 -2.17 10.91
CA HIS A 27 -2.63 -2.52 9.86
C HIS A 27 -2.80 -1.30 8.96
N TRP A 28 -2.07 -1.31 7.84
CA TRP A 28 -2.08 -0.22 6.86
C TRP A 28 -2.72 -0.70 5.56
N HIS A 29 -3.16 0.27 4.77
CA HIS A 29 -3.59 0.02 3.40
C HIS A 29 -2.86 0.95 2.44
N GLU A 30 -2.40 0.42 1.31
CA GLU A 30 -1.97 1.20 0.14
C GLU A 30 -2.83 0.76 -1.04
N ALA A 31 -3.46 1.69 -1.76
CA ALA A 31 -4.24 1.32 -2.92
C ALA A 31 -3.32 1.03 -4.10
N TYR A 32 -3.65 -0.01 -4.88
CA TYR A 32 -2.88 -0.35 -6.09
C TYR A 32 -3.76 -0.50 -7.32
N GLY A 33 -3.14 -0.35 -8.49
CA GLY A 33 -3.79 -0.66 -9.76
C GLY A 33 -2.79 -0.96 -10.87
N VAL A 34 -3.22 -1.76 -11.85
CA VAL A 34 -2.50 -1.92 -13.12
C VAL A 34 -3.32 -1.22 -14.19
N TYR A 35 -2.76 -0.17 -14.79
CA TYR A 35 -3.41 0.60 -15.85
C TYR A 35 -2.82 0.20 -17.20
N VAL A 36 -3.66 -0.31 -18.10
CA VAL A 36 -3.25 -0.75 -19.44
C VAL A 36 -4.06 0.04 -20.46
N CYS A 37 -3.35 0.80 -21.29
CA CYS A 37 -3.86 1.65 -22.36
C CYS A 37 -4.88 2.72 -21.90
N ASP A 38 -6.12 2.32 -21.63
CA ASP A 38 -7.26 3.20 -21.33
C ASP A 38 -8.04 2.79 -20.09
N ALA A 39 -7.64 1.73 -19.38
CA ALA A 39 -8.36 1.22 -18.23
C ALA A 39 -7.47 0.60 -17.15
N TYR A 40 -7.95 0.68 -15.91
CA TYR A 40 -7.46 -0.19 -14.84
C TYR A 40 -7.97 -1.62 -15.05
N LEU A 41 -7.06 -2.58 -14.98
CA LEU A 41 -7.40 -3.99 -14.91
C LEU A 41 -8.12 -4.32 -13.59
N PRO A 42 -8.91 -5.41 -13.54
CA PRO A 42 -9.47 -5.89 -12.29
C PRO A 42 -8.37 -6.12 -11.24
N PRO A 43 -8.64 -5.84 -9.95
CA PRO A 43 -7.72 -6.20 -8.87
C PRO A 43 -7.36 -7.68 -8.93
N PHE A 44 -6.12 -7.98 -8.56
CA PHE A 44 -5.67 -9.38 -8.48
C PHE A 44 -6.56 -10.18 -7.52
N PRO A 45 -6.75 -11.49 -7.78
CA PRO A 45 -7.47 -12.37 -6.87
C PRO A 45 -6.87 -12.36 -5.47
N ASP A 46 -7.66 -12.81 -4.50
CA ASP A 46 -7.20 -13.03 -3.13
C ASP A 46 -5.89 -13.84 -3.12
N ASN A 47 -4.89 -13.29 -2.45
CA ASN A 47 -3.59 -13.92 -2.30
C ASN A 47 -3.12 -13.90 -0.83
N MET A 48 -3.71 -14.73 0.01
CA MET A 48 -3.17 -14.98 1.35
C MET A 48 -1.72 -15.54 1.38
N ALA A 49 -1.09 -15.76 0.22
CA ALA A 49 0.25 -16.32 0.04
C ALA A 49 1.35 -15.52 0.78
N THR A 50 1.13 -14.23 1.05
CA THR A 50 2.03 -13.39 1.85
C THR A 50 1.26 -12.89 3.07
N VAL A 51 1.27 -13.69 4.15
CA VAL A 51 0.41 -13.51 5.35
C VAL A 51 0.44 -12.08 5.93
N GLY A 52 1.52 -11.31 5.69
CA GLY A 52 1.60 -9.91 6.11
C GLY A 52 1.45 -8.84 5.01
N LEU A 53 1.47 -9.19 3.72
CA LEU A 53 1.32 -8.27 2.58
C LEU A 53 0.43 -8.91 1.51
N HIS A 54 -0.87 -8.60 1.45
CA HIS A 54 -1.82 -9.35 0.62
C HIS A 54 -2.93 -8.45 0.04
N THR A 55 -3.75 -8.99 -0.87
CA THR A 55 -4.96 -8.35 -1.41
C THR A 55 -6.17 -9.27 -1.25
N HIS A 56 -7.37 -8.66 -1.19
CA HIS A 56 -8.66 -9.38 -1.16
C HIS A 56 -9.50 -9.12 -2.42
N ALA A 57 -8.83 -8.92 -3.56
CA ALA A 57 -9.47 -8.50 -4.82
C ALA A 57 -10.26 -7.18 -4.71
N ASP A 58 -9.86 -6.32 -3.78
CA ASP A 58 -10.47 -5.02 -3.49
C ASP A 58 -9.62 -3.83 -3.96
N GLY A 59 -8.46 -4.10 -4.57
CA GLY A 59 -7.53 -3.08 -5.05
C GLY A 59 -6.68 -2.47 -3.94
N LEU A 60 -6.62 -3.11 -2.76
CA LEU A 60 -5.79 -2.70 -1.64
C LEU A 60 -4.65 -3.68 -1.41
N ILE A 61 -3.48 -3.14 -1.11
CA ILE A 61 -2.39 -3.84 -0.45
C ILE A 61 -2.67 -3.73 1.04
N HIS A 62 -3.08 -4.83 1.65
CA HIS A 62 -3.22 -4.99 3.10
C HIS A 62 -1.84 -5.26 3.68
N VAL A 63 -1.37 -4.35 4.53
CA VAL A 63 -0.05 -4.40 5.16
C VAL A 63 -0.25 -4.67 6.65
N GLU A 64 -0.13 -5.93 7.01
CA GLU A 64 -0.28 -6.46 8.38
C GLU A 64 0.96 -7.26 8.78
N PRO A 65 2.11 -6.65 9.08
CA PRO A 65 3.35 -7.39 9.28
C PRO A 65 3.23 -8.42 10.42
N ARG A 66 3.59 -9.67 10.13
CA ARG A 66 3.58 -10.79 11.11
C ARG A 66 5.00 -11.20 11.49
N SER A 67 5.98 -10.81 10.68
CA SER A 67 7.40 -11.07 10.87
C SER A 67 8.22 -9.84 10.49
N THR A 68 9.50 -9.82 10.88
CA THR A 68 10.41 -8.73 10.52
C THR A 68 10.60 -8.58 9.00
N ARG A 69 10.33 -9.64 8.22
CA ARG A 69 10.44 -9.64 6.76
C ARG A 69 9.31 -8.84 6.08
N GLU A 70 8.27 -8.47 6.81
CA GLU A 70 7.21 -7.58 6.31
C GLU A 70 7.25 -6.20 6.99
N THR A 71 8.33 -5.88 7.70
CA THR A 71 8.49 -4.59 8.38
C THR A 71 9.58 -3.75 7.74
N GLY A 72 9.62 -2.47 8.09
CA GLY A 72 10.82 -1.68 7.85
C GLY A 72 11.16 -1.53 6.37
N VAL A 73 12.40 -1.88 6.02
CA VAL A 73 12.92 -1.82 4.65
C VAL A 73 12.42 -2.95 3.77
N ASP A 74 11.89 -4.03 4.36
CA ASP A 74 11.45 -5.22 3.63
C ASP A 74 9.98 -5.15 3.18
N ALA A 75 9.23 -4.17 3.68
CA ALA A 75 7.84 -3.90 3.29
C ALA A 75 7.80 -3.06 2.01
N THR A 76 7.99 -3.72 0.87
CA THR A 76 8.14 -3.06 -0.44
C THR A 76 7.03 -3.47 -1.41
N VAL A 77 6.81 -2.62 -2.41
CA VAL A 77 5.90 -2.89 -3.53
C VAL A 77 6.33 -4.16 -4.27
N GLY A 78 7.64 -4.38 -4.45
CA GLY A 78 8.20 -5.59 -5.07
C GLY A 78 7.88 -6.85 -4.27
N ARG A 79 7.97 -6.82 -2.94
CA ARG A 79 7.58 -7.98 -2.12
C ARG A 79 6.09 -8.31 -2.25
N PHE A 80 5.22 -7.30 -2.35
CA PHE A 80 3.81 -7.53 -2.66
C PHE A 80 3.65 -8.12 -4.07
N ALA A 81 4.34 -7.56 -5.06
CA ALA A 81 4.31 -8.00 -6.46
C ALA A 81 4.69 -9.49 -6.59
N ASP A 82 5.77 -9.91 -5.94
CA ASP A 82 6.16 -11.32 -5.82
C ASP A 82 5.04 -12.18 -5.26
N GLY A 83 4.35 -11.69 -4.23
CA GLY A 83 3.26 -12.39 -3.55
C GLY A 83 2.01 -12.60 -4.41
N VAL A 84 1.78 -11.75 -5.41
CA VAL A 84 0.68 -11.87 -6.39
C VAL A 84 1.14 -12.48 -7.72
N ASN A 85 2.42 -12.84 -7.87
CA ASN A 85 3.05 -13.21 -9.15
C ASN A 85 2.98 -12.11 -10.22
N LEU A 86 3.07 -10.85 -9.80
CA LEU A 86 3.27 -9.70 -10.68
C LEU A 86 4.78 -9.46 -10.77
N GLN A 87 5.32 -9.38 -11.98
CA GLN A 87 6.70 -8.97 -12.20
C GLN A 87 6.70 -7.62 -12.91
N VAL A 88 7.42 -6.64 -12.35
CA VAL A 88 7.53 -5.30 -12.94
C VAL A 88 9.01 -4.94 -13.01
N THR A 89 9.46 -4.57 -14.19
CA THR A 89 10.78 -3.97 -14.43
C THR A 89 10.59 -2.53 -14.89
N GLN A 90 11.71 -1.85 -15.19
CA GLN A 90 11.66 -0.50 -15.76
C GLN A 90 10.99 -0.44 -17.14
N ASP A 91 10.93 -1.56 -17.86
CA ASP A 91 10.52 -1.66 -19.25
C ASP A 91 9.46 -2.76 -19.52
N SER A 92 8.99 -3.46 -18.49
CA SER A 92 7.99 -4.51 -18.65
C SER A 92 7.10 -4.75 -17.43
N ILE A 93 5.87 -5.20 -17.69
CA ILE A 93 4.91 -5.68 -16.69
C ILE A 93 4.47 -7.08 -17.14
N GLU A 94 4.70 -8.10 -16.33
CA GLU A 94 4.15 -9.44 -16.51
C GLU A 94 3.10 -9.73 -15.44
N LEU A 95 1.86 -9.95 -15.90
CA LEU A 95 0.71 -10.22 -15.05
C LEU A 95 0.74 -11.65 -14.49
N PRO A 96 -0.05 -11.93 -13.43
CA PRO A 96 -0.13 -13.27 -12.84
C PRO A 96 -0.62 -14.36 -13.80
N ASP A 97 -1.31 -13.99 -14.88
CA ASP A 97 -1.76 -14.92 -15.92
C ASP A 97 -0.72 -15.17 -17.03
N GLY A 98 0.46 -14.54 -16.93
CA GLY A 98 1.55 -14.61 -17.89
C GLY A 98 1.46 -13.62 -19.05
N THR A 99 0.44 -12.75 -19.08
CA THR A 99 0.37 -11.66 -20.06
C THR A 99 1.49 -10.66 -19.79
N THR A 100 2.30 -10.35 -20.80
CA THR A 100 3.40 -9.38 -20.69
C THR A 100 3.13 -8.14 -21.55
N TYR A 101 3.42 -6.97 -21.00
CA TYR A 101 3.50 -5.68 -21.69
C TYR A 101 4.94 -5.16 -21.61
N ARG A 102 5.47 -4.64 -22.71
CA ARG A 102 6.84 -4.13 -22.79
C ARG A 102 6.88 -2.77 -23.47
N ASP A 103 7.86 -1.95 -23.11
CA ASP A 103 8.09 -0.67 -23.78
C ASP A 103 8.12 -0.82 -25.31
N GLY A 104 7.36 0.04 -25.98
CA GLY A 104 7.21 0.03 -27.44
C GLY A 104 6.11 -0.90 -27.97
N ASP A 105 5.51 -1.75 -27.13
CA ASP A 105 4.23 -2.37 -27.46
C ASP A 105 3.15 -1.27 -27.64
N GLU A 106 2.14 -1.53 -28.46
CA GLU A 106 1.21 -0.50 -28.88
C GLU A 106 -0.09 -0.49 -28.07
N CYS A 107 -0.51 0.72 -27.67
CA CYS A 107 -1.87 1.02 -27.26
C CYS A 107 -2.58 1.76 -28.40
N GLY A 108 -3.48 1.09 -29.11
CA GLY A 108 -4.25 1.73 -30.19
C GLY A 108 -3.42 2.24 -31.37
N GLY A 109 -2.23 1.66 -31.60
CA GLY A 109 -1.30 2.07 -32.65
C GLY A 109 -0.29 3.15 -32.24
N GLU A 110 -0.27 3.53 -30.96
CA GLU A 110 0.74 4.42 -30.38
C GLU A 110 1.64 3.64 -29.40
N PRO A 111 2.97 3.81 -29.44
CA PRO A 111 3.87 3.12 -28.53
C PRO A 111 3.58 3.52 -27.07
N ALA A 112 3.48 2.53 -26.21
CA ALA A 112 3.29 2.69 -24.78
C ALA A 112 4.58 2.39 -24.01
N GLU A 113 4.67 2.95 -22.81
CA GLU A 113 5.80 2.80 -21.90
C GLU A 113 5.34 2.35 -20.51
N VAL A 114 6.20 1.60 -19.85
CA VAL A 114 6.05 1.16 -18.48
C VAL A 114 6.47 2.27 -17.53
N ARG A 115 5.61 2.55 -16.55
CA ARG A 115 5.86 3.54 -15.49
C ARG A 115 5.30 3.05 -14.17
N ILE A 116 5.93 3.46 -13.09
CA ILE A 116 5.36 3.34 -11.75
C ILE A 116 4.94 4.74 -11.30
N LEU A 117 3.65 4.91 -11.00
CA LEU A 117 3.15 6.13 -10.39
C LEU A 117 2.96 5.91 -8.90
N ARG A 118 3.38 6.87 -8.09
CA ARG A 118 3.09 6.95 -6.67
C ARG A 118 2.36 8.26 -6.38
N ASP A 119 1.21 8.14 -5.74
CA ASP A 119 0.33 9.28 -5.44
C ASP A 119 -0.01 10.14 -6.69
N GLY A 120 -0.01 9.51 -7.87
CA GLY A 120 -0.26 10.14 -9.18
C GLY A 120 0.99 10.69 -9.89
N GLU A 121 2.17 10.56 -9.29
CA GLU A 121 3.43 11.10 -9.82
C GLU A 121 4.37 9.96 -10.22
N ALA A 122 5.04 10.07 -11.37
CA ALA A 122 6.02 9.08 -11.80
C ALA A 122 7.20 9.02 -10.83
N VAL A 123 7.61 7.80 -10.48
CA VAL A 123 8.79 7.56 -9.64
C VAL A 123 9.79 6.69 -10.38
N ASP A 124 11.06 7.00 -10.20
CA ASP A 124 12.17 6.16 -10.63
C ASP A 124 12.45 5.07 -9.58
N GLY A 125 13.00 3.94 -10.02
CA GLY A 125 13.44 2.83 -9.16
C GLY A 125 12.68 1.53 -9.41
N GLU A 126 13.26 0.43 -8.94
CA GLU A 126 12.62 -0.88 -9.07
C GLU A 126 11.56 -1.09 -7.97
N PRO A 127 10.50 -1.87 -8.21
CA PRO A 127 9.46 -2.14 -7.20
C PRO A 127 10.01 -2.59 -5.84
N GLU A 128 11.13 -3.32 -5.84
CA GLU A 128 11.84 -3.83 -4.67
C GLU A 128 12.43 -2.72 -3.80
N GLU A 129 12.64 -1.53 -4.36
CA GLU A 129 13.17 -0.36 -3.64
C GLU A 129 12.04 0.55 -3.11
N LEU A 130 10.83 0.41 -3.66
CA LEU A 130 9.67 1.21 -3.30
C LEU A 130 9.01 0.69 -2.03
N ARG A 131 9.27 1.36 -0.90
CA ARG A 131 8.61 1.04 0.38
C ARG A 131 7.10 1.31 0.35
N LEU A 132 6.32 0.47 1.01
CA LEU A 132 4.87 0.65 1.17
C LEU A 132 4.54 1.86 2.05
N ARG A 133 3.37 2.49 1.80
CA ARG A 133 2.91 3.71 2.49
C ARG A 133 1.45 3.61 2.92
N ASP A 134 1.20 3.82 4.21
CA ASP A 134 -0.15 3.93 4.76
C ASP A 134 -0.95 5.08 4.11
N GLY A 135 -2.10 4.75 3.53
CA GLY A 135 -3.02 5.71 2.92
C GLY A 135 -2.58 6.25 1.56
N GLY A 136 -1.51 5.71 0.97
CA GLY A 136 -0.97 6.10 -0.33
C GLY A 136 -1.58 5.33 -1.49
N THR A 137 -1.11 5.63 -2.70
CA THR A 137 -1.46 4.88 -3.92
C THR A 137 -0.24 4.53 -4.75
N VAL A 138 -0.23 3.35 -5.36
CA VAL A 138 0.75 2.94 -6.39
C VAL A 138 0.03 2.45 -7.64
N ALA A 139 0.47 2.85 -8.83
CA ALA A 139 -0.05 2.34 -10.08
C ALA A 139 1.08 1.84 -10.98
N PHE A 140 0.93 0.65 -11.54
CA PHE A 140 1.78 0.13 -12.61
C PHE A 140 1.10 0.46 -13.92
N VAL A 141 1.74 1.30 -14.73
CA VAL A 141 1.13 1.88 -15.93
C VAL A 141 1.84 1.34 -17.15
N PHE A 142 1.06 0.87 -18.12
CA PHE A 142 1.48 0.64 -19.49
C PHE A 142 0.55 1.43 -20.42
N ALA A 143 1.01 2.60 -20.86
CA ALA A 143 0.22 3.51 -21.70
C ALA A 143 1.17 4.48 -22.44
N PRO A 144 0.69 5.19 -23.48
CA PRO A 144 1.47 6.26 -24.12
C PRO A 144 2.02 7.27 -23.11
N ALA A 145 3.18 7.84 -23.43
CA ALA A 145 3.92 8.70 -22.50
C ALA A 145 3.10 9.92 -22.02
N ASP A 146 2.26 10.47 -22.88
CA ASP A 146 1.40 11.62 -22.61
C ASP A 146 -0.01 11.25 -22.15
N ALA A 147 -0.30 9.96 -21.96
CA ALA A 147 -1.59 9.51 -21.44
C ALA A 147 -1.86 10.06 -20.04
N GLU A 148 -3.04 10.65 -19.85
CA GLU A 148 -3.51 11.08 -18.53
C GLU A 148 -4.05 9.87 -17.77
N ILE A 149 -3.42 9.55 -16.65
CA ILE A 149 -3.77 8.39 -15.84
C ILE A 149 -4.76 8.82 -14.76
N PRO A 150 -5.99 8.26 -14.72
CA PRO A 150 -6.94 8.57 -13.66
C PRO A 150 -6.41 8.08 -12.30
N PRO A 151 -6.91 8.60 -11.18
CA PRO A 151 -6.55 8.09 -9.86
C PRO A 151 -6.86 6.59 -9.71
N VAL A 152 -6.05 5.89 -8.91
CA VAL A 152 -6.31 4.49 -8.55
C VAL A 152 -7.74 4.37 -7.97
N PRO A 153 -8.57 3.40 -8.43
CA PRO A 153 -9.98 3.38 -8.07
C PRO A 153 -10.28 3.06 -6.59
N ALA A 154 -9.41 2.29 -5.94
CA ALA A 154 -9.58 1.90 -4.55
C ALA A 154 -9.24 3.06 -3.60
N ASP A 155 -10.07 3.24 -2.55
CA ASP A 155 -9.78 4.20 -1.48
C ASP A 155 -8.90 3.54 -0.42
N PRO A 156 -7.63 3.96 -0.25
CA PRO A 156 -6.73 3.38 0.74
C PRO A 156 -7.13 3.72 2.19
N ARG A 157 -8.13 4.58 2.41
CA ARG A 157 -8.68 4.84 3.74
C ARG A 157 -9.93 4.04 4.04
N ARG A 158 -10.37 3.20 3.09
CA ARG A 158 -11.52 2.33 3.29
C ARG A 158 -11.18 1.33 4.39
N ASP A 159 -11.91 1.41 5.48
CA ASP A 159 -11.96 0.33 6.46
C ASP A 159 -12.71 -0.85 5.81
N ASN A 160 -11.97 -1.90 5.44
CA ASN A 160 -12.57 -3.12 4.90
C ASN A 160 -12.60 -4.25 5.93
N GLY A 161 -12.52 -3.92 7.23
CA GLY A 161 -12.76 -4.88 8.30
C GLY A 161 -11.72 -5.98 8.40
N GLY A 162 -10.48 -5.74 7.96
CA GLY A 162 -9.35 -6.55 8.41
C GLY A 162 -9.32 -6.45 9.92
N GLN A 163 -9.87 -7.47 10.58
CA GLN A 163 -9.83 -7.54 12.02
C GLN A 163 -8.34 -7.47 12.35
N ALA A 164 -7.90 -6.42 13.04
CA ALA A 164 -6.67 -6.55 13.81
C ALA A 164 -6.77 -7.91 14.51
N PRO A 165 -5.76 -8.81 14.41
CA PRO A 165 -5.76 -9.95 15.32
C PRO A 165 -6.02 -9.35 16.70
N PRO A 166 -6.94 -9.90 17.52
CA PRO A 166 -7.20 -9.33 18.82
C PRO A 166 -5.84 -9.16 19.46
N GLY A 167 -5.38 -7.91 19.53
CA GLY A 167 -4.18 -7.58 20.25
C GLY A 167 -4.47 -8.15 21.61
N ASP A 168 -3.56 -8.98 22.12
CA ASP A 168 -3.63 -9.43 23.49
C ASP A 168 -3.97 -8.21 24.33
N GLU A 169 -5.25 -8.10 24.71
CA GLU A 169 -5.69 -7.29 25.81
C GLU A 169 -4.87 -7.89 26.93
N ALA A 170 -3.76 -7.22 27.26
CA ALA A 170 -3.05 -7.49 28.48
C ALA A 170 -4.15 -7.57 29.53
N PRO A 171 -4.31 -8.71 30.23
CA PRO A 171 -5.37 -8.81 31.20
C PRO A 171 -5.18 -7.64 32.14
N SER A 172 -6.17 -6.74 32.17
CA SER A 172 -6.32 -5.75 33.22
C SER A 172 -6.65 -6.55 34.47
N GLY A 173 -5.62 -7.21 35.01
CA GLY A 173 -5.64 -7.79 36.32
C GLY A 173 -5.58 -6.62 37.27
N ASP A 174 -6.76 -6.22 37.75
CA ASP A 174 -6.88 -5.58 39.05
C ASP A 174 -6.03 -6.37 40.04
N ILE A 175 -4.88 -5.81 40.42
CA ILE A 175 -4.16 -6.24 41.60
C ILE A 175 -4.84 -5.52 42.76
N PRO A 176 -5.65 -6.19 43.60
CA PRO A 176 -6.11 -5.55 44.82
C PRO A 176 -4.89 -5.29 45.74
N ASP A 177 -4.77 -4.04 46.17
CA ASP A 177 -3.86 -3.59 47.22
C ASP A 177 -3.88 -4.56 48.41
N ALA A 178 -2.74 -5.20 48.68
CA ALA A 178 -2.52 -5.89 49.94
C ALA A 178 -1.98 -4.89 50.97
N PRO A 179 -2.59 -4.75 52.16
CA PRO A 179 -2.12 -3.82 53.17
C PRO A 179 -0.83 -4.31 53.85
N ALA A 180 0.05 -3.38 54.16
CA ALA A 180 1.26 -3.59 54.94
C ALA A 180 0.94 -4.01 56.40
N SER A 181 1.67 -5.00 56.93
CA SER A 181 1.91 -5.22 58.37
C SER A 181 3.09 -6.20 58.52
N SER A 182 4.28 -5.74 58.90
CA SER A 182 4.80 -5.68 60.28
C SER A 182 5.20 -7.04 60.85
N THR A 183 6.51 -7.29 60.89
CA THR A 183 7.17 -8.26 61.79
C THR A 183 6.88 -7.91 63.26
N PRO A 184 6.84 -8.91 64.17
CA PRO A 184 8.03 -9.11 65.01
C PRO A 184 8.35 -10.56 65.43
N SER A 185 9.62 -10.68 65.82
CA SER A 185 10.34 -11.66 66.65
C SER A 185 9.60 -12.77 67.41
N GLU A 186 10.22 -13.97 67.40
CA GLU A 186 10.85 -14.61 68.57
C GLU A 186 12.13 -15.35 68.13
#